data_AF-A0A0D7Q4C9-F1
#
_entry.id   AF-A0A0D7Q4C9-F1
#
_cell.length_a   1.000
_cell.length_b   1.000
_cell.length_c   1.000
_cell.angle_alpha   90.00
_cell.angle_beta   90.00
_cell.angle_gamma   90.00
#
_symmetry.space_group_name_H-M   'P 1'
#
loop_
_entity.id
_entity.type
_entity.pdbx_description
1 polymer ?
#
loop_
_entity_poly.entity_id
_entity_poly.type
_entity_poly.pdbx_seq_one_letter_code
_entity_poly.pdbx_strand_id
1 'polypeptide(L)'
;MKDGSMTEANLAMCYSYRQFCSLGPLPPRTPARPDPQVPRDRKLGPCTHGKIGAFYFFQDGSEDDPAFGFCDIELSVQQVAPGKVRLELYCIADGYQSLRGVGARYPLEIAVMAKDRVLGVADWHFADVFCGHADPMNFAADLDIADELFARIDRIELVETRGEARPCE
;
A
#
# COMPACT_ATOMS: atom_id res chain seq x y z
N MET A 1 -22.24 18.12 36.25
CA MET A 1 -22.26 18.18 34.77
C MET A 1 -21.33 19.27 34.30
N LYS A 2 -20.14 18.90 33.84
CA LYS A 2 -19.58 19.41 32.59
C LYS A 2 -18.88 18.21 31.96
N ASP A 3 -19.50 17.76 30.89
CA ASP A 3 -19.09 16.66 30.01
C ASP A 3 -17.66 16.93 29.55
N GLY A 4 -16.72 16.10 29.99
CA GLY A 4 -15.35 16.13 29.51
C GLY A 4 -15.26 15.33 28.23
N SER A 5 -15.77 15.88 27.13
CA SER A 5 -15.50 15.31 25.80
C SER A 5 -13.98 15.33 25.60
N MET A 6 -13.36 14.16 25.52
CA MET A 6 -12.00 14.02 24.99
C MET A 6 -12.01 14.54 23.55
N THR A 7 -11.66 15.82 23.38
CA THR A 7 -11.55 16.46 22.07
C THR A 7 -10.49 15.77 21.23
N GLU A 8 -10.76 15.68 19.92
CA GLU A 8 -9.93 15.26 18.78
C GLU A 8 -8.61 16.07 18.64
N ALA A 9 -7.97 16.44 19.74
CA ALA A 9 -7.08 17.58 19.84
C ALA A 9 -5.69 17.40 19.22
N ASN A 10 -5.31 16.21 18.75
CA ASN A 10 -3.96 15.95 18.22
C ASN A 10 -3.97 15.09 16.94
N LEU A 11 -4.94 15.30 16.04
CA LEU A 11 -4.89 14.73 14.69
C LEU A 11 -4.12 15.70 13.79
N ALA A 12 -2.97 15.25 13.28
CA ALA A 12 -2.24 15.94 12.24
C ALA A 12 -2.68 15.37 10.88
N MET A 13 -3.03 16.25 9.95
CA MET A 13 -3.27 15.86 8.56
C MET A 13 -1.93 15.62 7.86
N CYS A 14 -1.92 14.65 6.96
CA CYS A 14 -0.76 14.33 6.15
C CYS A 14 -1.17 14.15 4.69
N TYR A 15 -0.17 14.14 3.81
CA TYR A 15 -0.34 13.85 2.40
C TYR A 15 0.80 12.95 1.92
N SER A 16 0.51 12.11 0.94
CA SER A 16 1.53 11.35 0.23
C SER A 16 1.75 11.92 -1.16
N TYR A 17 2.82 11.53 -1.83
CA TYR A 17 2.98 11.73 -3.26
C TYR A 17 2.71 10.43 -4.01
N ARG A 18 2.16 10.55 -5.22
CA ARG A 18 2.00 9.42 -6.13
C ARG A 18 3.32 8.67 -6.32
N GLN A 19 3.30 7.35 -6.21
CA GLN A 19 4.41 6.45 -6.55
C GLN A 19 3.93 5.37 -7.52
N PHE A 20 4.84 4.80 -8.28
CA PHE A 20 4.50 3.72 -9.20
C PHE A 20 5.66 2.76 -9.43
N CYS A 21 5.35 1.55 -9.88
CA CYS A 21 6.34 0.61 -10.36
C CYS A 21 5.90 -0.02 -11.68
N SER A 22 6.85 -0.19 -12.60
CA SER A 22 6.63 -1.05 -13.76
C SER A 22 6.58 -2.51 -13.33
N LEU A 23 5.75 -3.29 -14.01
CA LEU A 23 5.59 -4.71 -13.73
C LEU A 23 6.47 -5.54 -14.67
N GLY A 24 7.03 -6.60 -14.10
CA GLY A 24 7.93 -7.52 -14.78
C GLY A 24 7.74 -8.96 -14.32
N PRO A 25 8.63 -9.86 -14.75
CA PRO A 25 8.55 -11.26 -14.37
C PRO A 25 8.71 -11.42 -12.85
N LEU A 26 7.99 -12.40 -12.30
CA LEU A 26 8.12 -12.77 -10.90
C LEU A 26 9.58 -13.21 -10.59
N PRO A 27 10.27 -12.59 -9.62
CA PRO A 27 11.61 -13.02 -9.24
C PRO A 27 11.62 -14.46 -8.69
N PRO A 28 12.77 -15.16 -8.75
CA PRO A 28 12.93 -16.42 -8.05
C PRO A 28 12.61 -16.25 -6.57
N ARG A 29 11.92 -17.23 -5.98
CA ARG A 29 11.68 -17.21 -4.55
C ARG A 29 12.99 -17.43 -3.80
N THR A 30 13.26 -16.62 -2.80
CA THR A 30 14.40 -16.79 -1.90
C THR A 30 14.02 -17.83 -0.84
N PRO A 31 14.61 -19.04 -0.86
CA PRO A 31 14.38 -20.04 0.17
C PRO A 31 14.92 -19.51 1.50
N ALA A 32 14.13 -19.61 2.58
CA ALA A 32 14.45 -19.08 3.92
C ALA A 32 14.34 -17.55 4.11
N ARG A 33 13.73 -16.80 3.17
CA ARG A 33 13.28 -15.43 3.51
C ARG A 33 12.24 -15.53 4.64
N PRO A 34 12.41 -14.81 5.77
CA PRO A 34 11.47 -14.85 6.88
C PRO A 34 10.15 -14.16 6.53
N ASP A 35 10.21 -13.14 5.67
CA ASP A 35 9.05 -12.36 5.27
C ASP A 35 8.24 -13.02 4.14
N PRO A 36 6.91 -12.75 4.09
CA PRO A 36 6.08 -13.10 2.95
C PRO A 36 6.66 -12.62 1.61
N GLN A 37 6.58 -13.48 0.59
CA GLN A 37 6.88 -13.13 -0.80
C GLN A 37 5.56 -13.10 -1.58
N VAL A 38 5.36 -12.04 -2.36
CA VAL A 38 4.18 -11.89 -3.23
C VAL A 38 4.45 -12.40 -4.65
N PRO A 39 3.49 -13.10 -5.30
CA PRO A 39 2.22 -13.55 -4.73
C PRO A 39 2.45 -14.69 -3.74
N ARG A 40 1.55 -14.85 -2.77
CA ARG A 40 1.57 -15.89 -1.75
C ARG A 40 1.47 -17.28 -2.36
N ASP A 41 0.63 -17.46 -3.39
CA ASP A 41 0.52 -18.71 -4.15
C ASP A 41 0.74 -18.51 -5.66
N ARG A 42 1.99 -18.76 -6.10
CA ARG A 42 2.36 -18.69 -7.52
C ARG A 42 1.57 -19.64 -8.42
N LYS A 43 0.94 -20.69 -7.88
CA LYS A 43 0.29 -21.74 -8.68
C LYS A 43 -1.09 -21.34 -9.23
N LEU A 44 -1.68 -20.23 -8.75
CA LEU A 44 -3.03 -19.83 -9.12
C LEU A 44 -3.16 -19.40 -10.59
N GLY A 45 -2.09 -18.92 -11.21
CA GLY A 45 -2.09 -18.53 -12.62
C GLY A 45 -0.94 -17.61 -12.99
N PRO A 46 -0.96 -17.07 -14.23
CA PRO A 46 -0.03 -16.05 -14.69
C PRO A 46 0.08 -14.88 -13.71
N CYS A 47 1.30 -14.42 -13.48
CA CYS A 47 1.59 -13.39 -12.48
C CYS A 47 2.65 -12.43 -13.02
N THR A 48 2.46 -11.15 -12.73
CA THR A 48 3.45 -10.10 -12.92
C THR A 48 3.75 -9.42 -11.58
N HIS A 49 4.92 -8.83 -11.43
CA HIS A 49 5.46 -8.38 -10.15
C HIS A 49 6.18 -7.04 -10.29
N GLY A 50 6.11 -6.20 -9.26
CA GLY A 50 6.82 -4.91 -9.19
C GLY A 50 7.26 -4.57 -7.78
N LYS A 51 8.12 -3.55 -7.66
CA LYS A 51 8.57 -3.00 -6.37
C LYS A 51 8.52 -1.48 -6.36
N ILE A 52 8.07 -0.91 -5.25
CA ILE A 52 8.17 0.52 -4.94
C ILE A 52 9.09 0.65 -3.73
N GLY A 53 10.08 1.54 -3.81
CA GLY A 53 11.10 1.66 -2.76
C GLY A 53 10.50 2.14 -1.43
N ALA A 54 9.83 3.30 -1.46
CA ALA A 54 9.16 3.85 -0.30
C ALA A 54 7.93 4.67 -0.71
N PHE A 55 6.97 4.79 0.20
CA PHE A 55 5.78 5.62 0.11
C PHE A 55 5.53 6.28 1.46
N TYR A 56 5.75 7.59 1.54
CA TYR A 56 5.66 8.33 2.81
C TYR A 56 4.46 9.27 2.83
N PHE A 57 3.97 9.51 4.04
CA PHE A 57 3.01 10.53 4.38
C PHE A 57 3.74 11.66 5.11
N PHE A 58 3.74 12.84 4.51
CA PHE A 58 4.36 14.05 5.01
C PHE A 58 3.34 14.85 5.80
N GLN A 59 3.75 15.43 6.92
CA GLN A 59 2.86 16.26 7.72
C GLN A 59 2.51 17.56 6.95
N ASP A 60 1.23 17.93 6.93
CA ASP A 60 0.80 19.19 6.32
C ASP A 60 1.56 20.38 6.92
N GLY A 61 2.23 21.17 6.07
CA GLY A 61 2.99 22.35 6.49
C GLY A 61 4.41 22.09 6.99
N SER A 62 4.90 20.85 6.96
CA SER A 62 6.35 20.55 6.98
C SER A 62 6.77 20.15 5.56
N GLU A 63 7.83 20.75 5.03
CA GLU A 63 8.21 20.54 3.63
C GLU A 63 8.89 19.18 3.40
N ASP A 64 9.43 18.50 4.42
CA ASP A 64 10.19 17.25 4.23
C ASP A 64 10.17 16.26 5.42
N ASP A 65 9.34 16.45 6.45
CA ASP A 65 9.29 15.51 7.58
C ASP A 65 8.22 14.43 7.37
N PRO A 66 8.59 13.16 7.08
CA PRO A 66 7.63 12.07 7.04
C PRO A 66 7.10 11.79 8.44
N ALA A 67 5.78 11.71 8.58
CA ALA A 67 5.13 11.25 9.81
C ALA A 67 5.17 9.73 9.92
N PHE A 68 4.93 9.03 8.80
CA PHE A 68 5.00 7.59 8.67
C PHE A 68 5.08 7.19 7.19
N GLY A 69 5.31 5.92 6.90
CA GLY A 69 5.18 5.40 5.54
C GLY A 69 5.32 3.90 5.44
N PHE A 70 5.60 3.48 4.22
CA PHE A 70 5.80 2.09 3.85
C PHE A 70 7.08 1.97 3.03
N CYS A 71 7.92 1.01 3.39
CA CYS A 71 9.19 0.71 2.76
C CYS A 71 9.17 -0.70 2.18
N ASP A 72 10.07 -0.97 1.23
CA ASP A 72 10.25 -2.28 0.60
C ASP A 72 8.94 -2.88 0.08
N ILE A 73 8.14 -2.04 -0.58
CA ILE A 73 6.82 -2.42 -1.07
C ILE A 73 6.97 -3.36 -2.26
N GLU A 74 6.62 -4.63 -2.06
CA GLU A 74 6.54 -5.65 -3.10
C GLU A 74 5.08 -5.85 -3.51
N LEU A 75 4.83 -5.91 -4.81
CA LEU A 75 3.50 -5.98 -5.39
C LEU A 75 3.44 -7.12 -6.41
N SER A 76 2.31 -7.81 -6.46
CA SER A 76 2.01 -8.76 -7.53
C SER A 76 0.59 -8.62 -8.03
N VAL A 77 0.42 -8.90 -9.32
CA VAL A 77 -0.88 -8.96 -9.99
C VAL A 77 -0.98 -10.32 -10.66
N GLN A 78 -1.92 -11.13 -10.19
CA GLN A 78 -2.04 -12.54 -10.59
C GLN A 78 -3.44 -12.85 -11.08
N GLN A 79 -3.57 -13.53 -12.22
CA GLN A 79 -4.85 -14.06 -12.64
C GLN A 79 -5.19 -15.29 -11.78
N VAL A 80 -6.31 -15.22 -11.04
CA VAL A 80 -6.70 -16.27 -10.08
C VAL A 80 -7.94 -17.05 -10.51
N ALA A 81 -8.74 -16.48 -11.41
CA ALA A 81 -9.85 -17.13 -12.10
C ALA A 81 -10.19 -16.32 -13.37
N PRO A 82 -11.00 -16.85 -14.30
CA PRO A 82 -11.48 -16.09 -15.45
C PRO A 82 -12.16 -14.78 -15.01
N GLY A 83 -11.74 -13.66 -15.60
CA GLY A 83 -12.23 -12.32 -15.28
C GLY A 83 -11.81 -11.78 -13.91
N LYS A 84 -10.95 -12.50 -13.17
CA LYS A 84 -10.55 -12.15 -11.80
C LYS A 84 -9.04 -12.12 -11.64
N VAL A 85 -8.56 -10.99 -11.15
CA VAL A 85 -7.15 -10.74 -10.89
C VAL A 85 -6.97 -10.39 -9.42
N ARG A 86 -6.01 -11.03 -8.76
CA ARG A 86 -5.60 -10.67 -7.40
C ARG A 86 -4.44 -9.71 -7.44
N LEU A 87 -4.62 -8.57 -6.78
CA LEU A 87 -3.54 -7.68 -6.37
C LEU A 87 -3.09 -8.13 -4.97
N GLU A 88 -1.80 -8.40 -4.79
CA GLU A 88 -1.20 -8.61 -3.46
C GLU A 88 -0.06 -7.62 -3.23
N LEU A 89 0.05 -7.15 -2.00
CA LEU A 89 1.07 -6.23 -1.52
C LEU A 89 1.70 -6.80 -0.24
N TYR A 90 3.01 -6.66 -0.13
CA TYR A 90 3.76 -6.76 1.11
C TYR A 90 4.63 -5.50 1.28
N CYS A 91 4.76 -4.99 2.49
CA CYS A 91 5.67 -3.90 2.81
C CYS A 91 6.10 -3.94 4.28
N ILE A 92 7.05 -3.10 4.64
CA ILE A 92 7.36 -2.74 6.02
C ILE A 92 6.72 -1.38 6.30
N ALA A 93 5.82 -1.32 7.26
CA ALA A 93 5.32 -0.07 7.79
C ALA A 93 6.37 0.57 8.70
N ASP A 94 6.67 1.83 8.45
CA ASP A 94 7.76 2.58 9.07
C ASP A 94 7.19 3.85 9.72
N GLY A 95 7.07 3.86 11.05
CA GLY A 95 6.55 4.99 11.81
C GLY A 95 7.67 5.89 12.33
N TYR A 96 7.64 7.19 12.02
CA TYR A 96 8.70 8.11 12.40
C TYR A 96 8.47 8.72 13.78
N GLN A 97 9.54 8.72 14.58
CA GLN A 97 9.72 9.46 15.84
C GLN A 97 8.53 9.43 16.82
N SER A 98 7.64 10.43 16.73
CA SER A 98 6.61 10.73 17.73
C SER A 98 5.20 10.58 17.19
N LEU A 99 5.04 10.18 15.93
CA LEU A 99 3.75 10.08 15.27
C LEU A 99 3.45 8.65 14.83
N ARG A 100 2.19 8.24 15.03
CA ARG A 100 1.62 7.03 14.44
C ARG A 100 0.72 7.39 13.25
N GLY A 101 0.80 6.62 12.18
CA GLY A 101 -0.11 6.71 11.04
C GLY A 101 -1.44 6.03 11.33
N VAL A 102 -2.57 6.62 10.93
CA VAL A 102 -3.91 6.09 11.13
C VAL A 102 -4.51 5.68 9.78
N GLY A 103 -4.62 4.38 9.52
CA GLY A 103 -5.03 3.85 8.20
C GLY A 103 -6.53 3.63 8.01
N ALA A 104 -7.35 3.88 9.04
CA ALA A 104 -8.77 3.55 9.00
C ALA A 104 -9.61 4.51 8.14
N ARG A 105 -9.30 5.82 8.10
CA ARG A 105 -10.16 6.84 7.48
C ARG A 105 -9.85 7.15 6.02
N TYR A 106 -8.57 7.22 5.67
CA TYR A 106 -8.12 7.53 4.31
C TYR A 106 -7.42 6.30 3.75
N PRO A 107 -8.11 5.45 2.95
CA PRO A 107 -7.47 4.29 2.36
C PRO A 107 -6.38 4.72 1.38
N LEU A 108 -5.34 3.89 1.27
CA LEU A 108 -4.39 3.99 0.18
C LEU A 108 -5.01 3.37 -1.06
N GLU A 109 -5.22 4.19 -2.08
CA GLU A 109 -5.72 3.73 -3.38
C GLU A 109 -4.56 3.11 -4.19
N ILE A 110 -4.76 1.87 -4.62
CA ILE A 110 -3.81 1.11 -5.44
C ILE A 110 -4.44 0.84 -6.80
N ALA A 111 -3.94 1.51 -7.84
CA ALA A 111 -4.47 1.41 -9.19
C ALA A 111 -3.65 0.42 -10.05
N VAL A 112 -4.37 -0.48 -10.72
CA VAL A 112 -3.83 -1.41 -11.73
C VAL A 112 -3.97 -0.76 -13.10
N MET A 113 -2.86 -0.55 -13.80
CA MET A 113 -2.82 0.29 -14.99
C MET A 113 -2.41 -0.46 -16.25
N ALA A 114 -2.98 -0.04 -17.38
CA ALA A 114 -2.50 -0.33 -18.72
C ALA A 114 -2.36 0.98 -19.50
N LYS A 115 -1.12 1.42 -19.70
CA LYS A 115 -0.79 2.75 -20.24
C LYS A 115 -1.52 3.82 -19.44
N ASP A 116 -2.22 4.73 -20.08
CA ASP A 116 -2.98 5.81 -19.46
C ASP A 116 -4.34 5.37 -18.86
N ARG A 117 -4.70 4.08 -18.96
CA ARG A 117 -5.99 3.58 -18.50
C ARG A 117 -5.89 2.84 -17.16
N VAL A 118 -6.77 3.21 -16.23
CA VAL A 118 -7.06 2.43 -15.02
C VAL A 118 -7.89 1.20 -15.39
N LEU A 119 -7.41 0.01 -15.04
CA LEU A 119 -8.11 -1.26 -15.25
C LEU A 119 -8.85 -1.74 -14.00
N GLY A 120 -8.36 -1.38 -12.82
CA GLY A 120 -8.97 -1.69 -11.54
C GLY A 120 -8.32 -0.89 -10.42
N VAL A 121 -9.04 -0.74 -9.32
CA VAL A 121 -8.60 0.01 -8.14
C VAL A 121 -8.92 -0.81 -6.90
N ALA A 122 -7.97 -0.86 -5.96
CA ALA A 122 -8.17 -1.43 -4.64
C ALA A 122 -7.92 -0.39 -3.56
N ASP A 123 -8.82 -0.32 -2.58
CA ASP A 123 -8.68 0.56 -1.43
C ASP A 123 -8.10 -0.23 -0.25
N TRP A 124 -6.93 0.18 0.22
CA TRP A 124 -6.29 -0.43 1.38
C TRP A 124 -6.43 0.45 2.62
N HIS A 125 -7.33 0.04 3.51
CA HIS A 125 -7.38 0.52 4.89
C HIS A 125 -6.33 -0.23 5.72
N PHE A 126 -5.13 0.34 5.82
CA PHE A 126 -4.02 -0.26 6.56
C PHE A 126 -4.24 -0.17 8.08
N ALA A 127 -3.57 -1.07 8.82
CA ALA A 127 -3.53 -0.97 10.27
C ALA A 127 -2.71 0.25 10.71
N ASP A 128 -2.92 0.75 11.92
CA ASP A 128 -2.13 1.88 12.42
C ASP A 128 -0.63 1.56 12.37
N VAL A 129 0.16 2.54 11.92
CA VAL A 129 1.63 2.46 11.81
C VAL A 129 2.22 3.08 13.06
N PHE A 130 2.84 2.29 13.93
CA PHE A 130 3.34 2.78 15.21
C PHE A 130 4.73 3.44 15.09
N CYS A 131 4.96 4.52 15.83
CA CYS A 131 6.26 5.19 15.82
C CYS A 131 7.38 4.30 16.37
N GLY A 132 8.57 4.37 15.77
CA GLY A 132 9.74 3.61 16.20
C GLY A 132 9.64 2.11 15.90
N HIS A 133 8.62 1.69 15.14
CA HIS A 133 8.40 0.32 14.73
C HIS A 133 8.63 0.16 13.23
N ALA A 134 9.06 -1.05 12.86
CA ALA A 134 9.17 -1.52 11.49
C ALA A 134 8.36 -2.82 11.37
N ASP A 135 7.07 -2.68 11.09
CA ASP A 135 6.12 -3.79 11.16
C ASP A 135 5.78 -4.32 9.76
N PRO A 136 5.86 -5.64 9.52
CA PRO A 136 5.44 -6.21 8.24
C PRO A 136 3.93 -6.05 8.06
N MET A 137 3.52 -5.55 6.90
CA MET A 137 2.12 -5.45 6.50
C MET A 137 1.88 -6.15 5.18
N ASN A 138 0.66 -6.66 5.02
CA ASN A 138 0.22 -7.30 3.79
C ASN A 138 -1.19 -6.86 3.43
N PHE A 139 -1.47 -6.83 2.13
CA PHE A 139 -2.79 -6.57 1.60
C PHE A 139 -3.06 -7.48 0.40
N ALA A 140 -4.32 -7.84 0.21
CA ALA A 140 -4.77 -8.57 -0.96
C ALA A 140 -6.20 -8.18 -1.31
N ALA A 141 -6.46 -7.98 -2.60
CA ALA A 141 -7.80 -7.70 -3.13
C ALA A 141 -7.99 -8.39 -4.48
N ASP A 142 -9.19 -8.90 -4.71
CA ASP A 142 -9.60 -9.47 -5.99
C ASP A 142 -10.36 -8.41 -6.80
N LEU A 143 -9.89 -8.16 -8.01
CA LEU A 143 -10.42 -7.17 -8.95
C LEU A 143 -11.06 -7.86 -10.14
N ASP A 144 -12.18 -7.31 -10.61
CA ASP A 144 -12.82 -7.72 -11.85
C ASP A 144 -12.09 -7.10 -13.04
N ILE A 145 -11.22 -7.88 -13.68
CA ILE A 145 -10.44 -7.47 -14.85
C ILE A 145 -10.58 -8.57 -15.91
N ALA A 146 -11.10 -8.19 -17.08
CA ALA A 146 -11.28 -9.11 -18.19
C ALA A 146 -9.95 -9.78 -18.61
N ASP A 147 -10.01 -11.06 -18.98
CA ASP A 147 -8.82 -11.88 -19.23
C ASP A 147 -7.89 -11.28 -20.31
N GLU A 148 -8.47 -10.69 -21.36
CA GLU A 148 -7.74 -10.04 -22.45
C GLU A 148 -7.01 -8.75 -22.03
N LEU A 149 -7.39 -8.18 -20.89
CA LEU A 149 -6.76 -6.98 -20.33
C LEU A 149 -5.59 -7.32 -19.42
N PHE A 150 -5.53 -8.52 -18.85
CA PHE A 150 -4.43 -8.94 -17.96
C PHE A 150 -3.06 -8.78 -18.64
N ALA A 151 -2.94 -9.23 -19.90
CA ALA A 151 -1.70 -9.13 -20.67
C ALA A 151 -1.28 -7.68 -21.01
N ARG A 152 -2.15 -6.69 -20.74
CA ARG A 152 -1.89 -5.27 -20.99
C ARG A 152 -1.48 -4.50 -19.74
N ILE A 153 -1.55 -5.12 -18.57
CA ILE A 153 -1.17 -4.48 -17.31
C ILE A 153 0.34 -4.21 -17.34
N ASP A 154 0.73 -2.94 -17.17
CA ASP A 154 2.14 -2.52 -17.25
C ASP A 154 2.69 -1.88 -15.98
N ARG A 155 1.83 -1.35 -15.10
CA ARG A 155 2.26 -0.76 -13.83
C ARG A 155 1.20 -0.83 -12.75
N ILE A 156 1.66 -0.70 -11.52
CA ILE A 156 0.85 -0.37 -10.36
C ILE A 156 1.18 1.06 -9.92
N GLU A 157 0.14 1.79 -9.51
CA GLU A 157 0.29 3.11 -8.91
C GLU A 157 -0.27 3.11 -7.50
N LEU A 158 0.49 3.68 -6.57
CA LEU A 158 0.00 4.15 -5.29
C LEU A 158 -0.39 5.61 -5.50
N VAL A 159 -1.69 5.88 -5.47
CA VAL A 159 -2.22 7.20 -5.81
C VAL A 159 -1.92 8.18 -4.68
N GLU A 160 -1.70 9.44 -5.06
CA GLU A 160 -1.62 10.54 -4.09
C GLU A 160 -2.88 10.56 -3.22
N THR A 161 -2.70 10.55 -1.90
CA THR A 161 -3.82 10.53 -0.97
C THR A 161 -3.54 11.34 0.28
N ARG A 162 -4.59 11.62 1.02
CA ARG A 162 -4.51 12.21 2.36
C ARG A 162 -4.24 11.11 3.36
N GLY A 163 -3.65 11.49 4.49
CA GLY A 163 -3.45 10.62 5.64
C GLY A 163 -3.72 11.35 6.93
N GLU A 164 -3.69 10.60 8.01
CA GLU A 164 -3.76 11.13 9.36
C GLU A 164 -2.62 10.57 10.19
N ALA A 165 -2.03 11.42 10.99
CA ALA A 165 -1.10 11.05 12.03
C ALA A 165 -1.62 11.49 13.40
N ARG A 166 -1.22 10.77 14.44
CA ARG A 166 -1.46 11.13 15.84
C ARG A 166 -0.17 11.01 16.63
N PRO A 167 0.02 11.78 17.71
CA PRO A 167 1.08 11.51 18.66
C PRO A 167 1.02 10.07 19.17
N CYS A 168 2.21 9.50 19.38
CA CYS A 168 2.33 8.29 20.15
C CYS A 168 2.04 8.55 21.63
N GLU A 169 1.37 7.58 22.27
CA GLU A 169 1.06 7.57 23.70
C GLU A 169 2.13 6.80 24.49
#